data_AF-A0A1E9AJC2-F1
#
_entry.id   AF-A0A1E9AJC2-F1
#
_cell.length_a   1.000
_cell.length_b   1.000
_cell.length_c   1.000
_cell.angle_alpha   90.00
_cell.angle_beta   90.00
_cell.angle_gamma   90.00
#
_symmetry.space_group_name_H-M   'P 1'
#
loop_
_entity.id
_entity.type
_entity.pdbx_description
1 polymer ?
#
loop_
_entity_poly.entity_id
_entity_poly.type
_entity_poly.pdbx_seq_one_letter_code
_entity_poly.pdbx_strand_id
1 'polypeptide(L)'
;MKKFLLILLALVLALPATVFAQGYMNDTTNFQKSMEILEELGCNVEKEHQLFNLRSAKDTNRVNLGNESFALLDEDDRIISIDRIKETNGDYFRQNTPKKDFRVTQNLVEQKLVKEGYELVHSGYFDDTTLRLRYEKMMPYGGHNQYDAYDAYIDTENGALVSFKKKGIEKKEISLRSFSQTKNPISEDEAISIANNFLEKYNKEPIQDLRIGTAIPNDDFYKTIKGDTVDGNPLIINEDNIANQDIREAYILKNENMEVYVDLYSGELIGGDIYMYEGGAISAPDVAYGTARATDAHAGLARMGYDPVDVAASVTNFKSRANTMLGYGLKAFYAGCHGSSNVIGTNKNGGSFLKYNDVPSSNYQFVFLAACNTAANTNWSDAFGIYNGISKNKAFLGWYESINSVQNYNYCWQLWNQTSRGKSVRNAALDAANKITEYCPIRFRGDRSYDGFD
;
A
#
# COMPACT_ATOMS: atom_id res chain seq x y z
N MET A 1 4.50 69.19 -32.91
CA MET A 1 3.45 68.30 -32.36
C MET A 1 3.21 67.03 -33.19
N LYS A 2 3.22 67.03 -34.53
CA LYS A 2 2.96 65.81 -35.32
C LYS A 2 4.02 64.69 -35.22
N LYS A 3 5.30 65.00 -34.96
CA LYS A 3 6.37 63.98 -34.82
C LYS A 3 6.40 63.26 -33.46
N PHE A 4 5.88 63.87 -32.40
CA PHE A 4 5.84 63.24 -31.06
C PHE A 4 4.65 62.29 -30.89
N LEU A 5 3.53 62.57 -31.58
CA LEU A 5 2.34 61.70 -31.55
C LEU A 5 2.59 60.35 -32.26
N LEU A 6 3.44 60.32 -33.29
CA LEU A 6 3.78 59.11 -34.05
C LEU A 6 4.68 58.14 -33.26
N ILE A 7 5.54 58.65 -32.37
CA ILE A 7 6.43 57.82 -31.54
C ILE A 7 5.64 57.21 -30.38
N LEU A 8 4.68 57.95 -29.80
CA LEU A 8 3.80 57.41 -28.76
C LEU A 8 2.82 56.34 -29.30
N LEU A 9 2.31 56.52 -30.52
CA LEU A 9 1.43 55.53 -31.17
C LEU A 9 2.18 54.23 -31.53
N ALA A 10 3.48 54.33 -31.88
CA ALA A 10 4.32 53.16 -32.15
C ALA A 10 4.68 52.37 -30.88
N LEU A 11 4.85 53.04 -29.73
CA LEU A 11 5.08 52.34 -28.44
C LEU A 11 3.82 51.65 -27.90
N VAL A 12 2.64 52.27 -28.05
CA VAL A 12 1.36 51.69 -27.55
C VAL A 12 0.88 50.51 -28.40
N LEU A 13 1.27 50.42 -29.68
CA LEU A 13 1.00 49.26 -30.54
C LEU A 13 2.03 48.14 -30.41
N ALA A 14 3.21 48.41 -29.85
CA ALA A 14 4.26 47.40 -29.63
C ALA A 14 4.15 46.68 -28.27
N LEU A 15 3.52 47.31 -27.27
CA LEU A 15 3.42 46.78 -25.91
C LEU A 15 2.46 45.58 -25.72
N PRO A 16 1.35 45.42 -26.47
CA PRO A 16 0.59 44.18 -26.45
C PRO A 16 1.33 43.07 -27.20
N ALA A 17 1.88 43.39 -28.37
CA ALA A 17 2.50 42.40 -29.26
C ALA A 17 3.72 41.70 -28.63
N THR A 18 4.53 42.39 -27.82
CA THR A 18 5.70 41.79 -27.17
C THR A 18 5.33 40.90 -25.98
N VAL A 19 4.34 41.27 -25.16
CA VAL A 19 3.88 40.43 -24.04
C VAL A 19 3.16 39.18 -24.54
N PHE A 20 2.34 39.31 -25.58
CA PHE A 20 1.73 38.16 -26.25
C PHE A 20 2.79 37.30 -26.95
N ALA A 21 3.73 37.88 -27.71
CA ALA A 21 4.77 37.10 -28.38
C ALA A 21 5.72 36.37 -27.41
N GLN A 22 6.01 36.95 -26.25
CA GLN A 22 6.90 36.35 -25.25
C GLN A 22 6.22 35.20 -24.48
N GLY A 23 4.90 35.27 -24.23
CA GLY A 23 4.09 34.13 -23.77
C GLY A 23 4.05 33.01 -24.82
N TYR A 24 3.68 33.33 -26.06
CA TYR A 24 3.63 32.36 -27.17
C TYR A 24 4.98 31.68 -27.48
N MET A 25 6.11 32.40 -27.38
CA MET A 25 7.45 31.83 -27.56
C MET A 25 7.85 30.89 -26.42
N ASN A 26 7.50 31.22 -25.17
CA ASN A 26 7.77 30.35 -24.02
C ASN A 26 6.94 29.06 -24.08
N ASP A 27 5.66 29.15 -24.44
CA ASP A 27 4.75 28.00 -24.59
C ASP A 27 5.27 27.01 -25.64
N THR A 28 5.67 27.53 -26.82
CA THR A 28 6.26 26.72 -27.90
C THR A 28 7.55 26.02 -27.45
N THR A 29 8.32 26.64 -26.57
CA THR A 29 9.60 26.11 -26.07
C THR A 29 9.40 25.00 -25.03
N ASN A 30 8.41 25.12 -24.15
CA ASN A 30 8.12 24.08 -23.14
C ASN A 30 7.54 22.83 -23.79
N PHE A 31 6.62 23.00 -24.74
CA PHE A 31 6.07 21.87 -25.48
C PHE A 31 7.17 21.09 -26.22
N GLN A 32 8.08 21.79 -26.93
CA GLN A 32 9.21 21.15 -27.62
C GLN A 32 10.10 20.34 -26.65
N LYS A 33 10.43 20.92 -25.49
CA LYS A 33 11.19 20.23 -24.44
C LYS A 33 10.47 18.98 -23.94
N SER A 34 9.16 19.06 -23.72
CA SER A 34 8.35 17.89 -23.32
C SER A 34 8.40 16.79 -24.39
N MET A 35 8.35 17.13 -25.68
CA MET A 35 8.48 16.13 -26.75
C MET A 35 9.87 15.47 -26.78
N GLU A 36 10.93 16.25 -26.59
CA GLU A 36 12.31 15.73 -26.49
C GLU A 36 12.46 14.77 -25.31
N ILE A 37 11.93 15.12 -24.14
CA ILE A 37 11.97 14.26 -22.95
C ILE A 37 11.23 12.95 -23.20
N LEU A 38 10.06 12.97 -23.84
CA LEU A 38 9.31 11.75 -24.16
C LEU A 38 10.09 10.82 -25.10
N GLU A 39 10.80 11.37 -26.08
CA GLU A 39 11.67 10.59 -26.96
C GLU A 39 12.89 10.00 -26.22
N GLU A 40 13.54 10.77 -25.34
CA GLU A 40 14.65 10.27 -24.51
C GLU A 40 14.21 9.11 -23.61
N LEU A 41 12.95 9.13 -23.17
CA LEU A 41 12.31 8.05 -22.40
C LEU A 41 11.89 6.85 -23.28
N GLY A 42 12.10 6.93 -24.60
CA GLY A 42 11.79 5.88 -25.57
C GLY A 42 10.30 5.78 -25.89
N CYS A 43 9.57 6.89 -25.79
CA CYS A 43 8.16 6.95 -26.21
C CYS A 43 8.08 7.19 -27.73
N ASN A 44 7.07 6.62 -28.38
CA ASN A 44 6.84 6.85 -29.81
C ASN A 44 6.06 8.16 -30.02
N VAL A 45 6.77 9.25 -30.31
CA VAL A 45 6.19 10.58 -30.51
C VAL A 45 6.11 10.89 -32.01
N GLU A 46 4.92 10.91 -32.60
CA GLU A 46 4.71 11.36 -33.98
C GLU A 46 4.77 12.89 -34.09
N LYS A 47 5.98 13.46 -33.96
CA LYS A 47 6.23 14.91 -33.87
C LYS A 47 5.50 15.74 -34.94
N GLU A 48 5.58 15.33 -36.21
CA GLU A 48 5.00 16.09 -37.33
C GLU A 48 3.47 16.11 -37.33
N HIS A 49 2.83 15.03 -36.87
CA HIS A 49 1.37 14.93 -36.82
C HIS A 49 0.78 15.68 -35.61
N GLN A 50 1.52 15.73 -34.49
CA GLN A 50 1.10 16.43 -33.29
C GLN A 50 1.32 17.95 -33.35
N LEU A 51 2.41 18.41 -33.97
CA LEU A 51 2.63 19.83 -34.27
C LEU A 51 1.53 20.43 -35.16
N PHE A 52 0.90 19.63 -36.02
CA PHE A 52 -0.21 20.05 -36.88
C PHE A 52 -1.55 20.17 -36.12
N ASN A 53 -1.83 19.25 -35.19
CA ASN A 53 -3.06 19.26 -34.38
C ASN A 53 -3.07 20.35 -33.28
N LEU A 54 -1.90 20.72 -32.74
CA LEU A 54 -1.77 21.81 -31.76
C LEU A 54 -2.03 23.21 -32.34
N ARG A 55 -1.92 23.39 -33.66
CA ARG A 55 -2.36 24.64 -34.33
C ARG A 55 -3.88 24.76 -34.39
N SER A 56 -4.63 23.69 -34.15
CA SER A 56 -6.10 23.67 -34.23
C SER A 56 -6.83 23.35 -32.92
N ALA A 57 -6.18 22.76 -31.92
CA ALA A 57 -6.84 22.31 -30.70
C ALA A 57 -5.96 22.53 -29.47
N LYS A 58 -6.18 23.67 -28.80
CA LYS A 58 -5.68 23.97 -27.46
C LYS A 58 -6.46 23.20 -26.36
N ASP A 59 -7.32 22.27 -26.76
CA ASP A 59 -8.40 21.71 -25.92
C ASP A 59 -8.14 20.29 -25.38
N THR A 60 -7.03 19.65 -25.74
CA THR A 60 -6.66 18.35 -25.14
C THR A 60 -5.18 18.38 -24.78
N ASN A 61 -4.86 18.63 -23.51
CA ASN A 61 -3.50 18.54 -22.93
C ASN A 61 -2.95 17.10 -22.93
N ARG A 62 -3.19 16.33 -23.99
CA ARG A 62 -2.92 14.90 -24.13
C ARG A 62 -2.13 14.65 -25.40
N VAL A 63 -0.97 14.03 -25.22
CA VAL A 63 -0.03 13.61 -26.26
C VAL A 63 -0.21 12.11 -26.44
N ASN A 64 -0.57 11.66 -27.63
CA ASN A 64 -0.75 10.22 -27.91
C ASN A 64 0.61 9.56 -28.20
N LEU A 65 0.89 8.42 -27.58
CA LEU A 65 2.14 7.67 -27.76
C LEU A 65 1.94 6.35 -28.53
N GLY A 66 0.70 6.08 -28.98
CA GLY A 66 0.30 4.83 -29.64
C GLY A 66 -0.15 3.75 -28.65
N ASN A 67 -0.85 2.72 -29.12
CA ASN A 67 -1.31 1.57 -28.30
C ASN A 67 -2.09 1.95 -27.01
N GLU A 68 -2.88 3.02 -27.07
CA GLU A 68 -3.59 3.64 -25.93
C GLU A 68 -2.69 4.31 -24.88
N SER A 69 -1.38 4.32 -25.07
CA SER A 69 -0.43 5.06 -24.24
C SER A 69 -0.48 6.55 -24.53
N PHE A 70 -0.26 7.35 -23.50
CA PHE A 70 -0.37 8.80 -23.60
C PHE A 70 0.49 9.50 -22.56
N ALA A 71 0.78 10.78 -22.82
CA ALA A 71 1.24 11.72 -21.81
C ALA A 71 0.22 12.84 -21.62
N LEU A 72 0.14 13.38 -20.41
CA LEU A 72 -0.65 14.57 -20.09
C LEU A 72 0.27 15.73 -19.74
N LEU A 73 -0.09 16.92 -20.23
CA LEU A 73 0.62 18.17 -19.97
C LEU A 73 -0.20 19.07 -19.05
N ASP A 74 0.47 19.92 -18.26
CA ASP A 74 -0.17 21.02 -17.54
C ASP A 74 -0.41 22.24 -18.46
N GLU A 75 -0.93 23.33 -17.89
CA GLU A 75 -1.19 24.59 -18.60
C GLU A 75 0.10 25.27 -19.12
N ASP A 76 1.27 24.89 -18.60
CA ASP A 76 2.59 25.40 -19.00
C ASP A 76 3.31 24.42 -19.97
N ASP A 77 2.58 23.47 -20.56
CA ASP A 77 3.05 22.41 -21.46
C ASP A 77 4.09 21.44 -20.84
N ARG A 78 4.10 21.28 -19.50
CA ARG A 78 5.01 20.37 -18.80
C ARG A 78 4.35 19.02 -18.56
N ILE A 79 5.14 17.95 -18.68
CA ILE A 79 4.66 16.58 -18.46
C ILE A 79 4.28 16.39 -16.98
N ILE A 80 3.00 16.10 -16.74
CA ILE A 80 2.48 15.75 -15.42
C ILE A 80 2.09 14.28 -15.30
N SER A 81 1.93 13.58 -16.43
CA SER A 81 1.69 12.14 -16.43
C SER A 81 2.16 11.50 -17.73
N ILE A 82 2.65 10.26 -17.62
CA ILE A 82 2.92 9.33 -18.73
C ILE A 82 2.30 7.99 -18.34
N ASP A 83 1.47 7.43 -19.21
CA ASP A 83 0.91 6.10 -19.08
C ASP A 83 1.33 5.26 -20.30
N ARG A 84 2.18 4.25 -20.05
CA ARG A 84 2.60 3.26 -21.03
C ARG A 84 2.29 1.83 -20.59
N ILE A 85 1.42 1.66 -19.59
CA ILE A 85 1.20 0.37 -18.92
C ILE A 85 0.77 -0.70 -19.93
N LYS A 86 -0.19 -0.36 -20.81
CA LYS A 86 -0.68 -1.29 -21.84
C LYS A 86 0.40 -1.66 -22.87
N GLU A 87 1.20 -0.69 -23.28
CA GLU A 87 2.29 -0.88 -24.25
C GLU A 87 3.38 -1.77 -23.65
N THR A 88 3.89 -1.43 -22.47
CA THR A 88 5.04 -2.12 -21.85
C THR A 88 4.71 -3.53 -21.41
N ASN A 89 3.44 -3.81 -21.07
CA ASN A 89 2.99 -5.15 -20.70
C ASN A 89 2.79 -6.10 -21.91
N GLY A 90 2.80 -5.58 -23.13
CA GLY A 90 2.60 -6.39 -24.33
C GLY A 90 3.81 -7.28 -24.64
N ASP A 91 3.58 -8.56 -24.95
CA ASP A 91 4.63 -9.51 -25.34
C ASP A 91 5.51 -8.99 -26.49
N TYR A 92 4.88 -8.33 -27.47
CA TYR A 92 5.61 -7.73 -28.58
C TYR A 92 6.60 -6.66 -28.11
N PHE A 93 6.21 -5.78 -27.18
CA PHE A 93 7.10 -4.78 -26.62
C PHE A 93 8.25 -5.45 -25.85
N ARG A 94 7.93 -6.39 -24.94
CA ARG A 94 8.96 -7.06 -24.12
C ARG A 94 9.97 -7.85 -24.95
N GLN A 95 9.56 -8.41 -26.08
CA GLN A 95 10.43 -9.17 -26.99
C GLN A 95 11.28 -8.30 -27.91
N ASN A 96 10.76 -7.13 -28.33
CA ASN A 96 11.38 -6.33 -29.38
C ASN A 96 12.01 -5.02 -28.88
N THR A 97 11.72 -4.58 -27.66
CA THR A 97 12.31 -3.37 -27.09
C THR A 97 13.78 -3.62 -26.71
N PRO A 98 14.72 -2.79 -27.19
CA PRO A 98 16.12 -2.89 -26.79
C PRO A 98 16.28 -2.73 -25.28
N LYS A 99 17.00 -3.67 -24.66
CA LYS A 99 17.28 -3.62 -23.22
C LYS A 99 18.27 -2.50 -22.92
N LYS A 100 17.93 -1.62 -21.99
CA LYS A 100 18.83 -0.65 -21.38
C LYS A 100 18.84 -0.80 -19.86
N ASP A 101 19.91 -0.34 -19.20
CA ASP A 101 19.94 -0.29 -17.73
C ASP A 101 18.85 0.67 -17.24
N PHE A 102 17.97 0.17 -16.37
CA PHE A 102 16.88 0.95 -15.80
C PHE A 102 17.35 2.20 -15.06
N ARG A 103 18.59 2.22 -14.54
CA ARG A 103 19.21 3.38 -13.89
C ARG A 103 19.34 4.58 -14.82
N VAL A 104 19.49 4.35 -16.13
CA VAL A 104 19.51 5.43 -17.12
C VAL A 104 18.15 6.11 -17.17
N THR A 105 17.07 5.33 -17.19
CA THR A 105 15.70 5.86 -17.18
C THR A 105 15.37 6.54 -15.85
N GLN A 106 15.80 5.97 -14.72
CA GLN A 106 15.66 6.61 -13.42
C GLN A 106 16.32 8.00 -13.40
N ASN A 107 17.57 8.12 -13.85
CA ASN A 107 18.27 9.40 -13.89
C ASN A 107 17.55 10.43 -14.78
N LEU A 108 16.98 10.00 -15.91
CA LEU A 108 16.18 10.88 -16.78
C LEU A 108 14.92 11.39 -16.06
N VAL A 109 14.19 10.52 -15.38
CA VAL A 109 13.01 10.89 -14.58
C VAL A 109 13.41 11.94 -13.53
N GLU A 110 14.46 11.68 -12.76
CA GLU A 110 14.93 12.56 -11.68
C GLU A 110 15.40 13.92 -12.20
N GLN A 111 16.08 13.97 -13.35
CA GLN A 111 16.65 15.22 -13.87
C GLN A 111 15.67 16.05 -14.70
N LYS A 112 14.66 15.42 -15.32
CA LYS A 112 13.83 16.08 -16.34
C LYS A 112 12.36 16.18 -15.96
N LEU A 113 11.86 15.27 -15.12
CA LEU A 113 10.44 15.21 -14.78
C LEU A 113 10.15 15.59 -13.33
N VAL A 114 11.02 15.20 -12.39
CA VAL A 114 10.87 15.58 -10.98
C VAL A 114 11.34 17.02 -10.78
N LYS A 115 10.48 17.86 -10.21
CA LYS A 115 10.82 19.27 -9.91
C LYS A 115 11.82 19.36 -8.75
N GLU A 116 12.59 20.45 -8.73
CA GLU A 116 13.44 20.80 -7.58
C GLU A 116 12.59 20.92 -6.29
N GLY A 117 13.17 20.51 -5.16
CA GLY A 117 12.48 20.48 -3.87
C GLY A 117 11.66 19.22 -3.62
N TYR A 118 11.85 18.16 -4.42
CA TYR A 118 11.32 16.82 -4.15
C TYR A 118 12.48 15.85 -3.92
N GLU A 119 12.31 14.92 -2.99
CA GLU A 119 13.32 13.91 -2.65
C GLU A 119 12.76 12.49 -2.79
N LEU A 120 13.62 11.54 -3.18
CA LEU A 120 13.29 10.13 -3.24
C LEU A 120 13.09 9.58 -1.81
N VAL A 121 11.84 9.27 -1.46
CA VAL A 121 11.48 8.73 -0.12
C VAL A 121 11.19 7.24 -0.13
N HIS A 122 10.89 6.67 -1.31
CA HIS A 122 10.66 5.24 -1.44
C HIS A 122 11.20 4.71 -2.76
N SER A 123 11.93 3.60 -2.67
CA SER A 123 12.42 2.79 -3.79
C SER A 123 12.22 1.33 -3.44
N GLY A 124 11.38 0.64 -4.20
CA GLY A 124 11.04 -0.76 -3.97
C GLY A 124 10.48 -1.40 -5.23
N TYR A 125 10.30 -2.72 -5.22
CA TYR A 125 9.72 -3.42 -6.36
C TYR A 125 8.20 -3.50 -6.20
N PHE A 126 7.47 -3.13 -7.26
CA PHE A 126 6.02 -3.35 -7.36
C PHE A 126 5.71 -4.82 -7.69
N ASP A 127 6.52 -5.41 -8.57
CA ASP A 127 6.54 -6.84 -8.91
C ASP A 127 7.98 -7.27 -9.21
N ASP A 128 8.19 -8.54 -9.61
CA ASP A 128 9.53 -9.11 -9.90
C ASP A 128 10.38 -8.30 -10.87
N THR A 129 9.75 -7.48 -11.71
CA THR A 129 10.38 -6.76 -12.83
C THR A 129 10.15 -5.26 -12.79
N THR A 130 9.20 -4.74 -12.01
CA THR A 130 8.85 -3.32 -12.00
C THR A 130 9.37 -2.61 -10.75
N LEU A 131 10.32 -1.70 -10.92
CA LEU A 131 10.77 -0.79 -9.87
C LEU A 131 9.74 0.33 -9.69
N ARG A 132 9.33 0.58 -8.45
CA ARG A 132 8.52 1.72 -8.01
C ARG A 132 9.42 2.73 -7.30
N LEU A 133 9.33 3.98 -7.73
CA LEU A 133 10.01 5.13 -7.15
C LEU A 133 8.98 6.16 -6.75
N ARG A 134 9.18 6.79 -5.59
CA ARG A 134 8.32 7.86 -5.11
C ARG A 134 9.14 9.02 -4.58
N TYR A 135 8.85 10.20 -5.12
CA TYR A 135 9.49 11.45 -4.77
C TYR A 135 8.47 12.36 -4.11
N GLU A 136 8.73 12.80 -2.89
CA GLU A 136 7.81 13.66 -2.13
C GLU A 136 8.40 15.06 -1.96
N LYS A 137 7.54 16.07 -1.92
CA LYS A 137 7.97 17.46 -1.75
C LYS A 137 8.57 17.67 -0.37
N MET A 138 9.74 18.29 -0.34
CA MET A 138 10.44 18.67 0.88
C MET A 138 9.71 19.78 1.61
N MET A 139 9.58 19.57 2.92
CA MET A 139 8.99 20.52 3.85
C MET A 139 10.07 21.36 4.52
N PRO A 140 9.77 22.61 4.95
CA PRO A 140 10.77 23.51 5.52
C PRO A 140 11.51 22.98 6.75
N TYR A 141 10.88 22.06 7.50
CA TYR A 141 11.41 21.47 8.73
C TYR A 141 11.93 20.03 8.57
N GLY A 142 12.28 19.61 7.35
CA GLY A 142 12.97 18.33 7.11
C GLY A 142 12.08 17.10 6.97
N GLY A 143 10.76 17.29 6.83
CA GLY A 143 9.81 16.23 6.49
C GLY A 143 9.39 16.23 5.01
N HIS A 144 8.45 15.34 4.68
CA HIS A 144 7.97 15.15 3.30
C HIS A 144 6.44 15.23 3.20
N ASN A 145 5.95 15.83 2.11
CA ASN A 145 4.52 15.91 1.81
C ASN A 145 4.07 14.75 0.93
N GLN A 146 3.42 13.75 1.53
CA GLN A 146 2.90 12.58 0.81
C GLN A 146 1.73 12.90 -0.14
N TYR A 147 1.09 14.06 -0.01
CA TYR A 147 0.00 14.48 -0.89
C TYR A 147 0.49 15.41 -2.01
N ASP A 148 1.79 15.71 -2.08
CA ASP A 148 2.43 16.46 -3.17
C ASP A 148 3.68 15.69 -3.60
N ALA A 149 3.50 14.77 -4.55
CA ALA A 149 4.50 13.77 -4.90
C ALA A 149 4.58 13.48 -6.40
N TYR A 150 5.62 12.75 -6.80
CA TYR A 150 5.73 12.07 -8.09
C TYR A 150 5.92 10.57 -7.85
N ASP A 151 5.17 9.76 -8.58
CA ASP A 151 5.42 8.32 -8.65
C ASP A 151 5.97 7.97 -10.04
N ALA A 152 6.95 7.08 -10.10
CA ALA A 152 7.50 6.52 -11.33
C ALA A 152 7.64 5.00 -11.24
N TYR A 153 7.34 4.33 -12.34
CA TYR A 153 7.42 2.87 -12.48
C TYR A 153 8.31 2.53 -13.67
N ILE A 154 9.34 1.71 -13.45
CA ILE A 154 10.35 1.38 -14.47
C ILE A 154 10.49 -0.14 -14.53
N ASP A 155 10.35 -0.70 -15.73
CA ASP A 155 10.66 -2.12 -15.98
C ASP A 155 12.18 -2.31 -15.92
N THR A 156 12.64 -3.17 -15.03
CA THR A 156 14.06 -3.44 -14.75
C THR A 156 14.69 -4.44 -15.73
N GLU A 157 13.89 -5.23 -16.46
CA GLU A 157 14.41 -6.19 -17.44
C GLU A 157 14.81 -5.51 -18.76
N ASN A 158 14.04 -4.50 -19.18
CA ASN A 158 14.27 -3.77 -20.43
C ASN A 158 14.60 -2.28 -20.23
N GLY A 159 14.41 -1.74 -19.02
CA GLY A 159 14.73 -0.37 -18.66
C GLY A 159 13.68 0.67 -19.10
N ALA A 160 12.52 0.26 -19.59
CA ALA A 160 11.48 1.17 -20.06
C ALA A 160 10.73 1.86 -18.91
N LEU A 161 10.36 3.14 -19.11
CA LEU A 161 9.41 3.81 -18.23
C LEU A 161 8.00 3.26 -18.48
N VAL A 162 7.41 2.64 -17.47
CA VAL A 162 6.06 2.06 -17.50
C VAL A 162 5.01 3.14 -17.24
N SER A 163 5.24 3.96 -16.21
CA SER A 163 4.35 5.08 -15.88
C SER A 163 5.08 6.14 -15.07
N PHE A 164 4.65 7.38 -15.23
CA PHE A 164 5.04 8.52 -14.41
C PHE A 164 3.79 9.34 -14.08
N LYS A 165 3.66 9.83 -12.85
CA LYS A 165 2.54 10.69 -12.49
C LYS A 165 2.88 11.65 -11.35
N LYS A 166 2.60 12.93 -11.58
CA LYS A 166 2.44 13.93 -10.51
C LYS A 166 1.16 13.63 -9.73
N LYS A 167 1.31 13.45 -8.42
CA LYS A 167 0.23 13.17 -7.47
C LYS A 167 -0.07 14.38 -6.61
N GLY A 168 -1.37 14.62 -6.41
CA GLY A 168 -1.92 15.74 -5.65
C GLY A 168 -1.50 17.11 -6.16
N ILE A 169 -1.72 18.14 -5.34
CA ILE A 169 -1.76 19.53 -5.81
C ILE A 169 -0.57 20.31 -5.30
N GLU A 170 0.15 20.93 -6.24
CA GLU A 170 1.15 21.94 -5.93
C GLU A 170 0.41 23.20 -5.45
N LYS A 171 0.09 23.27 -4.16
CA LYS A 171 -0.47 24.48 -3.56
C LYS A 171 0.63 25.56 -3.66
N LYS A 172 0.47 26.53 -4.57
CA LYS A 172 1.34 27.73 -4.69
C LYS A 172 1.43 28.51 -3.38
N GLU A 173 0.46 28.35 -2.49
CA GLU A 173 0.48 28.92 -1.13
C GLU A 173 1.36 28.12 -0.14
N ILE A 174 1.75 26.88 -0.42
CA ILE A 174 2.92 26.25 0.22
C ILE A 174 4.22 26.82 -0.41
N SER A 175 4.19 27.99 -1.04
CA SER A 175 5.37 28.85 -1.07
C SER A 175 5.48 29.50 0.30
N LEU A 176 6.26 28.91 1.21
CA LEU A 176 7.05 29.50 2.34
C LEU A 176 6.59 30.82 3.05
N ARG A 177 5.35 31.29 2.85
CA ARG A 177 4.86 32.64 3.16
C ARG A 177 3.39 32.66 3.58
N SER A 178 2.57 31.63 3.30
CA SER A 178 1.22 31.55 3.89
C SER A 178 1.11 30.64 5.11
N PHE A 179 2.15 29.86 5.43
CA PHE A 179 2.36 29.33 6.78
C PHE A 179 2.90 30.46 7.66
N SER A 180 2.16 30.78 8.72
CA SER A 180 2.47 31.87 9.63
C SER A 180 3.93 31.86 10.07
N GLN A 181 4.69 32.89 9.68
CA GLN A 181 6.01 33.24 10.22
C GLN A 181 5.97 33.65 11.70
N THR A 182 5.09 33.07 12.52
CA THR A 182 4.88 33.48 13.92
C THR A 182 4.85 32.32 14.92
N LYS A 183 4.93 31.06 14.50
CA LYS A 183 4.97 29.92 15.43
C LYS A 183 6.07 28.94 15.04
N ASN A 184 6.96 28.68 15.98
CA ASN A 184 7.91 27.58 15.87
C ASN A 184 7.15 26.25 16.05
N PRO A 185 7.60 25.17 15.40
CA PRO A 185 7.13 23.83 15.73
C PRO A 185 7.25 23.55 17.23
N ILE A 186 6.35 22.72 17.77
CA ILE A 186 6.55 22.14 19.11
C ILE A 186 7.77 21.19 19.07
N SER A 187 8.36 20.90 20.23
CA SER A 187 9.50 19.97 20.28
C SER A 187 9.05 18.53 20.01
N GLU A 188 9.98 17.70 19.53
CA GLU A 188 9.77 16.25 19.39
C GLU A 188 9.37 15.61 20.72
N ASP A 189 10.04 15.99 21.83
CA ASP A 189 9.71 15.52 23.17
C ASP A 189 8.27 15.85 23.58
N GLU A 190 7.79 17.05 23.23
CA GLU A 190 6.41 17.46 23.50
C GLU A 190 5.43 16.63 22.67
N ALA A 191 5.69 16.42 21.38
CA ALA A 191 4.86 15.58 20.51
C ALA A 191 4.82 14.11 20.98
N ILE A 192 5.96 13.55 21.37
CA ILE A 192 6.08 12.20 21.94
C ILE A 192 5.29 12.11 23.25
N SER A 193 5.36 13.12 24.11
CA SER A 193 4.59 13.16 25.35
C SER A 193 3.09 13.19 25.07
N ILE A 194 2.62 14.02 24.13
CA ILE A 194 1.22 14.11 23.73
C ILE A 194 0.72 12.75 23.20
N ALA A 195 1.48 12.12 22.30
CA ALA A 195 1.12 10.82 21.73
C ALA A 195 1.09 9.71 22.79
N ASN A 196 2.14 9.58 23.62
CA ASN A 196 2.21 8.54 24.65
C ASN A 196 1.12 8.72 25.73
N ASN A 197 0.83 9.96 26.14
CA ASN A 197 -0.28 10.25 27.06
C ASN A 197 -1.65 9.87 26.47
N PHE A 198 -1.80 9.92 25.14
CA PHE A 198 -3.01 9.46 24.46
C PHE A 198 -3.06 7.92 24.41
N LEU A 199 -1.97 7.26 24.02
CA LEU A 199 -1.88 5.81 23.90
C LEU A 199 -2.05 5.09 25.25
N GLU A 200 -1.48 5.65 26.32
CA GLU A 200 -1.61 5.12 27.68
C GLU A 200 -3.09 5.06 28.13
N LYS A 201 -3.90 6.07 27.78
CA LYS A 201 -5.35 6.08 28.10
C LYS A 201 -6.12 4.89 27.52
N TYR A 202 -5.59 4.28 26.46
CA TYR A 202 -6.19 3.14 25.78
C TYR A 202 -5.37 1.86 25.92
N ASN A 203 -4.44 1.80 26.89
CA ASN A 203 -3.55 0.66 27.13
C ASN A 203 -2.78 0.21 25.87
N LYS A 204 -2.30 1.17 25.07
CA LYS A 204 -1.49 0.89 23.87
C LYS A 204 0.00 1.12 24.14
N GLU A 205 0.84 0.39 23.42
CA GLU A 205 2.30 0.47 23.53
C GLU A 205 2.82 1.87 23.13
N PRO A 206 3.89 2.36 23.78
CA PRO A 206 4.43 3.69 23.50
C PRO A 206 5.07 3.79 22.10
N ILE A 207 5.25 5.04 21.66
CA ILE A 207 5.93 5.39 20.41
C ILE A 207 7.39 4.90 20.42
N GLN A 208 7.85 4.43 19.27
CA GLN A 208 9.21 3.93 19.05
C GLN A 208 9.98 4.73 18.00
N ASP A 209 9.29 5.38 17.06
CA ASP A 209 9.90 6.13 15.96
C ASP A 209 9.04 7.36 15.59
N LEU A 210 9.68 8.38 15.03
CA LEU A 210 9.07 9.67 14.72
C LEU A 210 9.64 10.21 13.40
N ARG A 211 8.78 10.80 12.59
CA ARG A 211 9.16 11.60 11.42
C ARG A 211 8.25 12.82 11.27
N ILE A 212 8.70 13.83 10.53
CA ILE A 212 7.85 14.93 10.10
C ILE A 212 7.27 14.60 8.72
N GLY A 213 5.98 14.88 8.53
CA GLY A 213 5.34 14.75 7.23
C GLY A 213 4.01 15.50 7.18
N THR A 214 3.13 15.07 6.29
CA THR A 214 1.77 15.62 6.20
C THR A 214 0.71 14.58 6.48
N ALA A 215 -0.34 14.96 7.19
CA ALA A 215 -1.50 14.13 7.46
C ALA A 215 -2.81 14.88 7.12
N ILE A 216 -3.83 14.12 6.76
CA ILE A 216 -5.22 14.60 6.71
C ILE A 216 -5.87 14.19 8.04
N PRO A 217 -6.46 15.12 8.81
CA PRO A 217 -7.11 14.78 10.06
C PRO A 217 -8.20 13.70 9.86
N ASN A 218 -8.22 12.69 10.74
CA ASN A 218 -9.14 11.56 10.61
C ASN A 218 -9.84 11.17 11.93
N ASP A 219 -11.15 11.44 12.02
CA ASP A 219 -11.91 11.16 13.25
C ASP A 219 -12.15 9.65 13.50
N ASP A 220 -12.09 8.84 12.45
CA ASP A 220 -12.33 7.39 12.53
C ASP A 220 -11.23 6.66 13.31
N PHE A 221 -10.02 7.20 13.36
CA PHE A 221 -8.94 6.68 14.20
C PHE A 221 -9.36 6.65 15.69
N TYR A 222 -9.96 7.74 16.19
CA TYR A 222 -10.37 7.84 17.59
C TYR A 222 -11.48 6.87 17.96
N LYS A 223 -12.39 6.56 17.01
CA LYS A 223 -13.41 5.53 17.21
C LYS A 223 -12.76 4.16 17.27
N THR A 224 -11.87 3.87 16.32
CA THR A 224 -11.22 2.57 16.20
C THR A 224 -10.39 2.23 17.42
N ILE A 225 -9.59 3.18 17.93
CA ILE A 225 -8.75 2.98 19.11
C ILE A 225 -9.55 2.81 20.41
N LYS A 226 -10.75 3.42 20.49
CA LYS A 226 -11.70 3.22 21.61
C LYS A 226 -12.38 1.86 21.60
N GLY A 227 -12.32 1.16 20.48
CA GLY A 227 -13.05 -0.08 20.28
C GLY A 227 -14.43 0.08 19.64
N ASP A 228 -14.79 1.30 19.23
CA ASP A 228 -16.08 1.60 18.61
C ASP A 228 -16.15 1.06 17.17
N THR A 229 -17.36 0.85 16.68
CA THR A 229 -17.58 0.51 15.27
C THR A 229 -17.49 1.77 14.41
N VAL A 230 -16.66 1.72 13.37
CA VAL A 230 -16.66 2.73 12.30
C VAL A 230 -17.68 2.27 11.26
N ASP A 231 -18.85 2.91 11.23
CA ASP A 231 -19.92 2.66 10.27
C ASP A 231 -20.17 3.93 9.45
N GLY A 232 -20.45 3.78 8.15
CA GLY A 232 -20.63 4.87 7.20
C GLY A 232 -19.81 4.74 5.91
N ASN A 233 -19.82 5.82 5.12
CA ASN A 233 -19.05 5.89 3.87
C ASN A 233 -17.61 6.34 4.19
N PRO A 234 -16.58 5.56 3.83
CA PRO A 234 -15.20 5.96 4.05
C PRO A 234 -14.87 7.23 3.24
N LEU A 235 -14.05 8.11 3.83
CA LEU A 235 -13.46 9.21 3.09
C LEU A 235 -12.44 8.66 2.09
N ILE A 236 -12.79 8.64 0.81
CA ILE A 236 -11.88 8.22 -0.26
C ILE A 236 -11.17 9.47 -0.78
N ILE A 237 -9.87 9.59 -0.53
CA ILE A 237 -9.03 10.68 -1.05
C ILE A 237 -8.57 10.35 -2.46
N ASN A 238 -8.79 11.27 -3.41
CA ASN A 238 -8.42 11.11 -4.81
C ASN A 238 -8.04 12.47 -5.44
N GLU A 239 -7.73 12.46 -6.73
CA GLU A 239 -7.27 13.65 -7.46
C GLU A 239 -8.33 14.77 -7.53
N ASP A 240 -9.62 14.42 -7.52
CA ASP A 240 -10.71 15.39 -7.63
C ASP A 240 -10.97 16.12 -6.31
N ASN A 241 -10.70 15.48 -5.17
CA ASN A 241 -11.04 16.02 -3.86
C ASN A 241 -9.85 16.41 -2.98
N ILE A 242 -8.61 16.06 -3.35
CA ILE A 242 -7.42 16.38 -2.56
C ILE A 242 -7.23 17.89 -2.35
N ALA A 243 -7.69 18.73 -3.30
CA ALA A 243 -7.67 20.18 -3.20
C ALA A 243 -8.41 20.71 -1.98
N ASN A 244 -9.51 20.02 -1.65
CA ASN A 244 -10.48 20.44 -0.65
C ASN A 244 -10.16 19.86 0.74
N GLN A 245 -9.11 19.04 0.85
CA GLN A 245 -8.72 18.44 2.12
C GLN A 245 -7.90 19.42 2.96
N ASP A 246 -8.12 19.36 4.27
CA ASP A 246 -7.25 19.95 5.28
C ASP A 246 -6.00 19.07 5.40
N ILE A 247 -4.90 19.52 4.80
CA ILE A 247 -3.61 18.81 4.86
C ILE A 247 -2.73 19.59 5.83
N ARG A 248 -2.34 18.94 6.93
CA ARG A 248 -1.55 19.55 8.01
C ARG A 248 -0.14 19.00 8.05
N GLU A 249 0.82 19.84 8.41
CA GLU A 249 2.16 19.39 8.79
C GLU A 249 2.08 18.76 10.17
N ALA A 250 2.66 17.57 10.33
CA ALA A 250 2.53 16.80 11.55
C ALA A 250 3.80 16.02 11.87
N TYR A 251 4.01 15.80 13.16
CA TYR A 251 4.78 14.64 13.62
C TYR A 251 3.94 13.38 13.38
N ILE A 252 4.52 12.44 12.64
CA ILE A 252 4.01 11.09 12.43
C ILE A 252 4.79 10.18 13.37
N LEU A 253 4.16 9.82 14.48
CA LEU A 253 4.75 9.02 15.56
C LEU A 253 4.24 7.59 15.46
N LYS A 254 5.12 6.59 15.41
CA LYS A 254 4.71 5.20 15.21
C LYS A 254 5.28 4.24 16.26
N ASN A 255 4.56 3.13 16.44
CA ASN A 255 5.05 1.91 17.07
C ASN A 255 4.84 0.72 16.11
N GLU A 256 4.98 -0.52 16.58
CA GLU A 256 4.80 -1.71 15.73
C GLU A 256 3.38 -1.89 15.17
N ASN A 257 2.37 -1.23 15.74
CA ASN A 257 0.96 -1.51 15.52
C ASN A 257 0.18 -0.33 14.94
N MET A 258 0.69 0.90 15.04
CA MET A 258 -0.03 2.10 14.64
C MET A 258 0.86 3.32 14.46
N GLU A 259 0.29 4.34 13.82
CA GLU A 259 0.76 5.72 13.78
C GLU A 259 -0.21 6.65 14.51
N VAL A 260 0.32 7.72 15.10
CA VAL A 260 -0.42 8.85 15.68
C VAL A 260 0.09 10.13 15.03
N TYR A 261 -0.83 11.03 14.69
CA TYR A 261 -0.53 12.30 14.05
C TYR A 261 -0.73 13.46 15.04
N VAL A 262 0.34 14.20 15.29
CA VAL A 262 0.33 15.41 16.12
C VAL A 262 0.69 16.60 15.25
N ASP A 263 -0.20 17.58 15.15
CA ASP A 263 0.00 18.81 14.39
C ASP A 263 1.29 19.53 14.83
N LEU A 264 2.13 19.86 13.85
CA LEU A 264 3.51 20.30 14.06
C LEU A 264 3.60 21.61 14.87
N TYR A 265 2.59 22.48 14.81
CA TYR A 265 2.63 23.83 15.38
C TYR A 265 1.71 24.01 16.59
N SER A 266 0.59 23.30 16.64
CA SER A 266 -0.40 23.43 17.71
C SER A 266 -0.26 22.35 18.78
N GLY A 267 0.37 21.21 18.47
CA GLY A 267 0.36 20.03 19.32
C GLY A 267 -0.99 19.34 19.40
N GLU A 268 -1.96 19.72 18.57
CA GLU A 268 -3.23 19.01 18.47
C GLU A 268 -3.00 17.59 17.94
N LEU A 269 -3.52 16.58 18.62
CA LEU A 269 -3.61 15.24 18.05
C LEU A 269 -4.71 15.29 16.99
N ILE A 270 -4.37 15.05 15.74
CA ILE A 270 -5.25 15.22 14.57
C ILE A 270 -5.68 13.91 13.92
N GLY A 271 -5.14 12.77 14.36
CA GLY A 271 -5.52 11.47 13.84
C GLY A 271 -4.47 10.40 14.08
N GLY A 272 -4.56 9.35 13.28
CA GLY A 272 -3.61 8.23 13.26
C GLY A 272 -4.08 7.13 12.33
N ASP A 273 -3.30 6.07 12.23
CA ASP A 273 -3.65 4.87 11.47
C ASP A 273 -3.27 3.63 12.29
N ILE A 274 -4.09 2.59 12.22
CA ILE A 274 -3.79 1.30 12.87
C ILE A 274 -3.35 0.34 11.77
N TYR A 275 -2.16 -0.23 11.92
CA TYR A 275 -1.66 -1.22 10.98
C TYR A 275 -2.46 -2.51 11.12
N MET A 276 -2.92 -3.02 9.97
CA MET A 276 -3.47 -4.35 9.91
C MET A 276 -2.33 -5.36 9.90
N TYR A 277 -2.48 -6.44 10.64
CA TYR A 277 -1.47 -7.49 10.72
C TYR A 277 -1.57 -8.42 9.52
N GLU A 278 -0.46 -8.75 8.85
CA GLU A 278 -0.53 -9.62 7.67
C GLU A 278 -1.00 -11.05 8.01
N GLY A 279 -1.94 -11.56 7.21
CA GLY A 279 -2.50 -12.91 7.28
C GLY A 279 -2.30 -13.69 5.98
N GLY A 280 -2.25 -15.02 6.07
CA GLY A 280 -2.21 -15.90 4.90
C GLY A 280 -3.18 -17.05 5.02
N ALA A 281 -3.83 -17.42 3.90
CA ALA A 281 -4.73 -18.57 3.83
C ALA A 281 -4.37 -19.49 2.65
N ILE A 282 -4.06 -20.76 2.93
CA ILE A 282 -3.76 -21.76 1.91
C ILE A 282 -4.65 -23.00 2.03
N SER A 283 -5.06 -23.59 0.91
CA SER A 283 -5.74 -24.88 0.90
C SER A 283 -5.24 -25.83 -0.18
N ALA A 284 -5.17 -27.11 0.15
CA ALA A 284 -4.80 -28.19 -0.76
C ALA A 284 -5.97 -28.57 -1.70
N PRO A 285 -5.69 -29.09 -2.91
CA PRO A 285 -6.70 -29.49 -3.90
C PRO A 285 -7.43 -30.80 -3.58
N ASP A 286 -6.88 -31.62 -2.68
CA ASP A 286 -7.39 -32.94 -2.31
C ASP A 286 -8.15 -32.98 -0.97
N VAL A 287 -8.58 -31.80 -0.50
CA VAL A 287 -9.55 -31.68 0.60
C VAL A 287 -10.90 -31.17 0.08
N ALA A 288 -11.99 -31.56 0.74
CA ALA A 288 -13.32 -31.12 0.40
C ALA A 288 -13.42 -29.58 0.50
N TYR A 289 -13.96 -28.97 -0.54
CA TYR A 289 -14.18 -27.53 -0.64
C TYR A 289 -12.91 -26.67 -0.50
N GLY A 290 -11.78 -27.11 -1.07
CA GLY A 290 -10.50 -26.40 -0.99
C GLY A 290 -10.57 -24.90 -1.32
N THR A 291 -11.32 -24.51 -2.36
CA THR A 291 -11.55 -23.10 -2.68
C THR A 291 -12.33 -22.37 -1.58
N ALA A 292 -13.48 -22.90 -1.18
CA ALA A 292 -14.32 -22.26 -0.15
C ALA A 292 -13.60 -22.14 1.20
N ARG A 293 -12.78 -23.13 1.57
CA ARG A 293 -11.93 -23.07 2.78
C ARG A 293 -11.01 -21.85 2.79
N ALA A 294 -10.28 -21.62 1.70
CA ALA A 294 -9.35 -20.50 1.60
C ALA A 294 -10.11 -19.16 1.59
N THR A 295 -11.24 -19.09 0.89
CA THR A 295 -12.11 -17.89 0.84
C THR A 295 -12.73 -17.56 2.20
N ASP A 296 -13.29 -18.55 2.90
CA ASP A 296 -13.89 -18.35 4.23
C ASP A 296 -12.84 -17.98 5.27
N ALA A 297 -11.64 -18.58 5.17
CA ALA A 297 -10.51 -18.23 6.03
C ALA A 297 -10.00 -16.81 5.77
N HIS A 298 -9.90 -16.38 4.51
CA HIS A 298 -9.58 -15.00 4.17
C HIS A 298 -10.57 -14.03 4.82
N ALA A 299 -11.88 -14.26 4.64
CA ALA A 299 -12.91 -13.43 5.26
C ALA A 299 -12.88 -13.48 6.80
N GLY A 300 -12.57 -14.65 7.38
CA GLY A 300 -12.43 -14.84 8.83
C GLY A 300 -11.22 -14.10 9.42
N LEU A 301 -10.06 -14.16 8.76
CA LEU A 301 -8.84 -13.45 9.14
C LEU A 301 -9.04 -11.93 9.02
N ALA A 302 -9.63 -11.45 7.92
CA ALA A 302 -10.01 -10.05 7.74
C ALA A 302 -10.92 -9.57 8.87
N ARG A 303 -11.94 -10.37 9.23
CA ARG A 303 -12.80 -10.06 10.38
C ARG A 303 -12.05 -10.02 11.69
N MET A 304 -10.95 -10.74 11.86
CA MET A 304 -10.11 -10.72 13.07
C MET A 304 -9.12 -9.55 13.08
N GLY A 305 -9.08 -8.69 12.05
CA GLY A 305 -8.15 -7.56 11.97
C GLY A 305 -6.82 -7.89 11.30
N TYR A 306 -6.70 -9.07 10.68
CA TYR A 306 -5.56 -9.39 9.83
C TYR A 306 -5.82 -8.96 8.39
N ASP A 307 -4.88 -8.29 7.74
CA ASP A 307 -4.92 -8.08 6.29
C ASP A 307 -4.43 -9.36 5.59
N PRO A 308 -5.30 -10.17 4.97
CA PRO A 308 -4.88 -11.44 4.40
C PRO A 308 -4.26 -11.19 3.03
N VAL A 309 -3.01 -10.72 3.03
CA VAL A 309 -2.19 -10.34 1.86
C VAL A 309 -1.97 -11.47 0.87
N ASP A 310 -2.24 -12.72 1.26
CA ASP A 310 -2.09 -13.87 0.37
C ASP A 310 -3.14 -14.98 0.61
N VAL A 311 -3.88 -15.32 -0.45
CA VAL A 311 -4.87 -16.40 -0.48
C VAL A 311 -4.57 -17.34 -1.65
N ALA A 312 -4.33 -18.63 -1.34
CA ALA A 312 -4.09 -19.64 -2.36
C ALA A 312 -4.99 -20.86 -2.17
N ALA A 313 -5.87 -21.08 -3.14
CA ALA A 313 -6.81 -22.21 -3.16
C ALA A 313 -6.29 -23.36 -4.04
N SER A 314 -6.62 -24.60 -3.66
CA SER A 314 -6.35 -25.80 -4.47
C SER A 314 -4.89 -25.95 -4.93
N VAL A 315 -3.94 -25.70 -4.02
CA VAL A 315 -2.50 -25.60 -4.32
C VAL A 315 -1.82 -26.97 -4.40
N THR A 316 -1.35 -27.37 -5.59
CA THR A 316 -0.62 -28.65 -5.79
C THR A 316 0.86 -28.58 -5.37
N ASN A 317 1.51 -27.42 -5.47
CA ASN A 317 2.89 -27.17 -5.03
C ASN A 317 2.94 -26.62 -3.59
N PHE A 318 2.16 -27.24 -2.69
CA PHE A 318 1.83 -26.73 -1.36
C PHE A 318 3.06 -26.25 -0.55
N LYS A 319 4.13 -27.05 -0.48
CA LYS A 319 5.34 -26.69 0.29
C LYS A 319 5.92 -25.35 -0.17
N SER A 320 6.12 -25.21 -1.48
CA SER A 320 6.73 -24.01 -2.05
C SER A 320 5.87 -22.80 -1.76
N ARG A 321 4.54 -22.92 -1.97
CA ARG A 321 3.62 -21.80 -1.75
C ARG A 321 3.54 -21.40 -0.29
N ALA A 322 3.46 -22.38 0.62
CA ALA A 322 3.43 -22.13 2.06
C ALA A 322 4.73 -21.48 2.54
N ASN A 323 5.89 -21.90 2.04
CA ASN A 323 7.17 -21.25 2.36
C ASN A 323 7.22 -19.80 1.88
N THR A 324 6.75 -19.51 0.67
CA THR A 324 6.64 -18.15 0.16
C THR A 324 5.76 -17.30 1.07
N MET A 325 4.57 -17.78 1.41
CA MET A 325 3.63 -17.09 2.31
C MET A 325 4.26 -16.80 3.68
N LEU A 326 4.85 -17.81 4.33
CA LEU A 326 5.48 -17.64 5.64
C LEU A 326 6.70 -16.72 5.58
N GLY A 327 7.35 -16.60 4.41
CA GLY A 327 8.46 -15.67 4.16
C GLY A 327 8.07 -14.19 4.19
N TYR A 328 6.78 -13.86 4.11
CA TYR A 328 6.30 -12.47 4.22
C TYR A 328 6.31 -11.93 5.66
N GLY A 329 6.54 -12.78 6.67
CA GLY A 329 6.51 -12.33 8.06
C GLY A 329 5.10 -12.24 8.64
N LEU A 330 4.17 -13.05 8.11
CA LEU A 330 2.78 -13.12 8.53
C LEU A 330 2.62 -13.21 10.05
N LYS A 331 1.61 -12.52 10.57
CA LYS A 331 1.13 -12.62 11.96
C LYS A 331 0.01 -13.65 12.08
N ALA A 332 -0.73 -13.92 11.00
CA ALA A 332 -1.73 -14.99 10.96
C ALA A 332 -1.58 -15.99 9.82
N PHE A 333 -1.87 -17.26 10.07
CA PHE A 333 -1.77 -18.32 9.06
C PHE A 333 -2.87 -19.39 9.19
N TYR A 334 -3.60 -19.62 8.10
CA TYR A 334 -4.54 -20.72 7.95
C TYR A 334 -4.07 -21.72 6.89
N ALA A 335 -4.16 -23.01 7.20
CA ALA A 335 -3.89 -24.09 6.24
C ALA A 335 -4.96 -25.19 6.26
N GLY A 336 -5.76 -25.29 5.19
CA GLY A 336 -6.74 -26.36 4.98
C GLY A 336 -6.19 -27.47 4.08
N CYS A 337 -5.68 -28.56 4.64
CA CYS A 337 -4.91 -29.57 3.88
C CYS A 337 -4.86 -30.94 4.58
N HIS A 338 -4.09 -31.88 4.03
CA HIS A 338 -3.71 -33.10 4.75
C HIS A 338 -2.61 -32.80 5.77
N GLY A 339 -2.52 -33.62 6.81
CA GLY A 339 -1.54 -33.37 7.87
C GLY A 339 -1.23 -34.56 8.75
N SER A 340 -0.15 -34.37 9.50
CA SER A 340 0.28 -35.17 10.63
C SER A 340 0.91 -34.25 11.70
N SER A 341 1.42 -34.84 12.78
CA SER A 341 2.24 -34.13 13.76
C SER A 341 3.57 -33.58 13.22
N ASN A 342 3.96 -33.96 11.99
CA ASN A 342 5.27 -33.60 11.43
C ASN A 342 5.19 -32.85 10.08
N VAL A 343 4.11 -33.04 9.32
CA VAL A 343 3.96 -32.46 7.98
C VAL A 343 2.53 -32.00 7.70
N ILE A 344 2.37 -30.97 6.88
CA ILE A 344 1.10 -30.54 6.28
C ILE A 344 1.26 -30.38 4.76
N GLY A 345 0.22 -30.65 3.98
CA GLY A 345 0.27 -30.46 2.53
C GLY A 345 -0.75 -31.27 1.73
N THR A 346 -0.37 -31.63 0.50
CA THR A 346 -1.23 -32.34 -0.45
C THR A 346 -0.59 -33.66 -0.87
N ASN A 347 -1.41 -34.66 -1.19
CA ASN A 347 -0.99 -35.91 -1.83
C ASN A 347 -1.06 -35.82 -3.37
N LYS A 348 -1.57 -34.72 -3.95
CA LYS A 348 -1.61 -34.55 -5.41
C LYS A 348 -0.21 -34.46 -6.00
N ASN A 349 -0.09 -34.90 -7.27
CA ASN A 349 1.12 -34.79 -8.08
C ASN A 349 2.39 -35.34 -7.40
N GLY A 350 2.28 -36.49 -6.73
CA GLY A 350 3.43 -37.11 -6.02
C GLY A 350 3.69 -36.55 -4.62
N GLY A 351 2.88 -35.59 -4.18
CA GLY A 351 2.91 -35.04 -2.83
C GLY A 351 3.75 -33.77 -2.70
N SER A 352 3.29 -32.83 -1.88
CA SER A 352 4.02 -31.61 -1.55
C SER A 352 3.74 -31.24 -0.09
N PHE A 353 4.77 -31.33 0.77
CA PHE A 353 4.61 -31.28 2.22
C PHE A 353 5.58 -30.31 2.89
N LEU A 354 5.03 -29.40 3.69
CA LEU A 354 5.77 -28.54 4.62
C LEU A 354 6.00 -29.29 5.94
N LYS A 355 7.22 -29.28 6.47
CA LYS A 355 7.53 -29.79 7.81
C LYS A 355 7.43 -28.67 8.86
N TYR A 356 7.16 -29.02 10.11
CA TYR A 356 7.13 -28.01 11.18
C TYR A 356 8.49 -27.29 11.36
N ASN A 357 9.61 -27.99 11.12
CA ASN A 357 10.95 -27.37 11.13
C ASN A 357 11.27 -26.51 9.89
N ASP A 358 10.38 -26.48 8.88
CA ASP A 358 10.51 -25.54 7.75
C ASP A 358 9.89 -24.16 8.09
N VAL A 359 9.17 -24.02 9.22
CA VAL A 359 8.51 -22.77 9.61
C VAL A 359 9.57 -21.74 10.05
N PRO A 360 9.66 -20.57 9.39
CA PRO A 360 10.59 -19.53 9.78
C PRO A 360 10.14 -18.90 11.11
N SER A 361 11.11 -18.53 11.95
CA SER A 361 10.84 -17.74 13.15
C SER A 361 10.22 -16.40 12.76
N SER A 362 8.98 -16.17 13.21
CA SER A 362 8.26 -14.90 13.05
C SER A 362 7.43 -14.62 14.30
N ASN A 363 6.86 -13.42 14.39
CA ASN A 363 5.95 -13.05 15.48
C ASN A 363 4.50 -13.46 15.18
N TYR A 364 4.27 -14.74 14.89
CA TYR A 364 2.91 -15.25 14.67
C TYR A 364 2.05 -15.03 15.91
N GLN A 365 0.83 -14.56 15.69
CA GLN A 365 -0.20 -14.33 16.71
C GLN A 365 -1.34 -15.34 16.55
N PHE A 366 -1.82 -15.64 15.34
CA PHE A 366 -2.90 -16.61 15.15
C PHE A 366 -2.57 -17.66 14.10
N VAL A 367 -2.67 -18.94 14.45
CA VAL A 367 -2.44 -20.04 13.51
C VAL A 367 -3.55 -21.07 13.61
N PHE A 368 -4.15 -21.41 12.48
CA PHE A 368 -5.08 -22.54 12.38
C PHE A 368 -4.66 -23.53 11.30
N LEU A 369 -4.15 -24.67 11.73
CA LEU A 369 -3.82 -25.78 10.84
C LEU A 369 -4.99 -26.77 10.79
N ALA A 370 -5.92 -26.57 9.84
CA ALA A 370 -7.08 -27.40 9.60
C ALA A 370 -6.73 -28.71 8.86
N ALA A 371 -5.79 -29.47 9.43
CA ALA A 371 -5.26 -30.72 8.91
C ALA A 371 -5.07 -31.78 10.02
N CYS A 372 -5.13 -33.07 9.68
CA CYS A 372 -5.15 -34.15 10.69
C CYS A 372 -3.92 -34.12 11.61
N ASN A 373 -4.12 -34.42 12.90
CA ASN A 373 -3.05 -34.59 13.90
C ASN A 373 -2.08 -33.40 14.08
N THR A 374 -2.38 -32.21 13.55
CA THR A 374 -1.54 -31.02 13.70
C THR A 374 -1.44 -30.53 15.14
N ALA A 375 -2.40 -30.92 15.98
CA ALA A 375 -2.38 -30.65 17.41
C ALA A 375 -2.21 -31.91 18.28
N ALA A 376 -1.82 -33.05 17.70
CA ALA A 376 -1.63 -34.30 18.46
C ALA A 376 -0.55 -34.14 19.54
N ASN A 377 0.52 -33.41 19.24
CA ASN A 377 1.60 -33.01 20.14
C ASN A 377 1.84 -31.48 20.06
N THR A 378 3.02 -31.01 20.47
CA THR A 378 3.38 -29.58 20.52
C THR A 378 4.15 -29.08 19.30
N ASN A 379 4.62 -29.97 18.41
CA ASN A 379 5.57 -29.63 17.34
C ASN A 379 5.14 -28.41 16.50
N TRP A 380 3.90 -28.40 16.03
CA TRP A 380 3.39 -27.30 15.20
C TRP A 380 3.22 -26.01 15.99
N SER A 381 2.59 -26.04 17.17
CA SER A 381 2.41 -24.81 17.96
C SER A 381 3.74 -24.20 18.37
N ASP A 382 4.71 -25.04 18.73
CA ASP A 382 6.04 -24.60 19.15
C ASP A 382 6.84 -24.04 17.96
N ALA A 383 6.69 -24.61 16.75
CA ALA A 383 7.30 -24.08 15.52
C ALA A 383 6.80 -22.67 15.18
N PHE A 384 5.54 -22.36 15.52
CA PHE A 384 4.97 -21.01 15.37
C PHE A 384 5.22 -20.12 16.61
N GLY A 385 5.97 -20.58 17.61
CA GLY A 385 6.25 -19.80 18.84
C GLY A 385 5.03 -19.60 19.74
N ILE A 386 4.04 -20.50 19.68
CA ILE A 386 2.79 -20.44 20.44
C ILE A 386 2.77 -21.55 21.49
N TYR A 387 3.00 -21.16 22.74
CA TYR A 387 3.11 -22.05 23.89
C TYR A 387 1.86 -21.93 24.77
N ASN A 388 1.34 -23.07 25.21
CA ASN A 388 0.11 -23.13 25.98
C ASN A 388 0.22 -22.40 27.32
N GLY A 389 -0.62 -21.38 27.55
CA GLY A 389 -0.67 -20.63 28.81
C GLY A 389 0.54 -19.72 29.09
N ILE A 390 1.48 -19.61 28.15
CA ILE A 390 2.70 -18.78 28.29
C ILE A 390 2.69 -17.64 27.27
N SER A 391 2.33 -17.91 26.01
CA SER A 391 2.27 -16.88 24.98
C SER A 391 1.14 -15.89 25.29
N LYS A 392 1.45 -14.59 25.28
CA LYS A 392 0.47 -13.49 25.37
C LYS A 392 0.03 -13.08 23.97
N ASN A 393 -1.27 -12.81 23.79
CA ASN A 393 -1.87 -12.39 22.51
C ASN A 393 -1.55 -13.36 21.35
N LYS A 394 -1.51 -14.67 21.63
CA LYS A 394 -1.31 -15.70 20.61
C LYS A 394 -2.28 -16.86 20.76
N ALA A 395 -2.73 -17.42 19.65
CA ALA A 395 -3.57 -18.62 19.61
C ALA A 395 -3.19 -19.56 18.47
N PHE A 396 -3.18 -20.85 18.79
CA PHE A 396 -3.02 -21.95 17.85
C PHE A 396 -4.23 -22.87 17.92
N LEU A 397 -4.77 -23.24 16.76
CA LEU A 397 -5.81 -24.23 16.57
C LEU A 397 -5.32 -25.36 15.64
N GLY A 398 -5.71 -26.59 15.95
CA GLY A 398 -5.46 -27.74 15.09
C GLY A 398 -6.17 -29.00 15.59
N TRP A 399 -6.17 -30.05 14.78
CA TRP A 399 -6.83 -31.32 15.09
C TRP A 399 -5.88 -32.25 15.84
N TYR A 400 -6.28 -32.81 16.99
CA TYR A 400 -5.39 -33.73 17.74
C TYR A 400 -5.46 -35.19 17.30
N GLU A 401 -6.39 -35.51 16.40
CA GLU A 401 -6.52 -36.80 15.73
C GLU A 401 -6.97 -36.57 14.26
N SER A 402 -7.30 -37.65 13.55
CA SER A 402 -7.81 -37.58 12.18
C SER A 402 -9.25 -37.07 12.14
N ILE A 403 -9.58 -36.28 11.11
CA ILE A 403 -10.92 -35.73 10.90
C ILE A 403 -11.37 -35.91 9.45
N ASN A 404 -12.67 -36.16 9.24
CA ASN A 404 -13.23 -36.25 7.90
C ASN A 404 -13.20 -34.87 7.20
N SER A 405 -12.94 -34.86 5.90
CA SER A 405 -12.79 -33.62 5.14
C SER A 405 -14.07 -32.75 5.10
N VAL A 406 -15.27 -33.33 5.02
CA VAL A 406 -16.53 -32.55 5.03
C VAL A 406 -16.79 -31.98 6.41
N GLN A 407 -16.61 -32.79 7.45
CA GLN A 407 -16.76 -32.37 8.85
C GLN A 407 -15.79 -31.23 9.19
N ASN A 408 -14.53 -31.35 8.79
CA ASN A 408 -13.51 -30.31 8.97
C ASN A 408 -13.93 -29.00 8.29
N TYR A 409 -14.54 -29.05 7.11
CA TYR A 409 -15.04 -27.85 6.44
C TYR A 409 -16.21 -27.20 7.21
N ASN A 410 -17.21 -28.00 7.61
CA ASN A 410 -18.33 -27.51 8.42
C ASN A 410 -17.84 -26.82 9.69
N TYR A 411 -16.79 -27.35 10.33
CA TYR A 411 -16.17 -26.71 11.49
C TYR A 411 -15.50 -25.40 11.16
N CYS A 412 -14.68 -25.36 10.11
CA CYS A 412 -14.04 -24.12 9.68
C CYS A 412 -15.08 -23.04 9.43
N TRP A 413 -16.17 -23.37 8.73
CA TRP A 413 -17.26 -22.44 8.46
C TRP A 413 -17.93 -21.92 9.74
N GLN A 414 -18.21 -22.80 10.71
CA GLN A 414 -18.76 -22.39 12.00
C GLN A 414 -17.78 -21.50 12.78
N LEU A 415 -16.49 -21.86 12.83
CA LEU A 415 -15.43 -21.10 13.50
C LEU A 415 -15.37 -19.67 12.97
N TRP A 416 -15.27 -19.51 11.67
CA TRP A 416 -15.19 -18.19 11.05
C TRP A 416 -16.45 -17.35 11.32
N ASN A 417 -17.62 -17.96 11.46
CA ASN A 417 -18.85 -17.27 11.86
C ASN A 417 -18.96 -17.02 13.38
N GLN A 418 -18.03 -17.52 14.19
CA GLN A 418 -17.96 -17.29 15.64
C GLN A 418 -16.89 -16.27 16.04
N THR A 419 -15.92 -15.95 15.17
CA THR A 419 -14.90 -14.94 15.47
C THR A 419 -15.54 -13.55 15.50
N SER A 420 -15.32 -12.83 16.61
CA SER A 420 -15.88 -11.51 16.85
C SER A 420 -15.08 -10.81 17.94
N ARG A 421 -15.00 -9.47 17.87
CA ARG A 421 -14.29 -8.66 18.87
C ARG A 421 -14.89 -8.88 20.26
N GLY A 422 -14.04 -9.01 21.28
CA GLY A 422 -14.44 -9.31 22.66
C GLY A 422 -14.73 -10.79 22.93
N LYS A 423 -14.65 -11.66 21.92
CA LYS A 423 -14.84 -13.11 22.09
C LYS A 423 -13.55 -13.86 21.79
N SER A 424 -12.93 -14.43 22.82
CA SER A 424 -11.65 -15.12 22.66
C SER A 424 -11.70 -16.21 21.58
N VAL A 425 -10.60 -16.40 20.84
CA VAL A 425 -10.43 -17.45 19.81
C VAL A 425 -10.79 -18.81 20.39
N ARG A 426 -10.40 -19.06 21.64
CA ARG A 426 -10.78 -20.27 22.38
C ARG A 426 -12.29 -20.43 22.49
N ASN A 427 -13.02 -19.39 22.85
CA ASN A 427 -14.47 -19.44 22.99
C ASN A 427 -15.16 -19.55 21.62
N ALA A 428 -14.66 -18.85 20.60
CA ALA A 428 -15.14 -19.02 19.22
C ALA A 428 -14.97 -20.47 18.73
N ALA A 429 -13.82 -21.10 19.02
CA ALA A 429 -13.55 -22.48 18.68
C ALA A 429 -14.45 -23.49 19.41
N LEU A 430 -14.79 -23.23 20.69
CA LEU A 430 -15.73 -24.04 21.46
C LEU A 430 -17.16 -23.90 20.94
N ASP A 431 -17.61 -22.69 20.65
CA ASP A 431 -18.95 -22.46 20.10
C ASP A 431 -19.11 -23.07 18.70
N ALA A 432 -18.05 -23.02 17.89
CA ALA A 432 -18.03 -23.70 16.60
C ALA A 432 -18.17 -25.23 16.75
N ALA A 433 -17.48 -25.82 17.72
CA ALA A 433 -17.60 -27.24 18.03
C ALA A 433 -19.01 -27.61 18.49
N ASN A 434 -19.63 -26.78 19.34
CA ASN A 434 -20.98 -27.00 19.87
C ASN A 434 -22.08 -26.91 18.79
N LYS A 435 -21.82 -26.24 17.67
CA LYS A 435 -22.77 -26.12 16.54
C LYS A 435 -22.72 -27.29 15.57
N ILE A 436 -21.81 -28.24 15.78
CA ILE A 436 -21.64 -29.42 14.92
C ILE A 436 -22.06 -30.65 15.72
N THR A 437 -22.86 -31.50 15.09
CA THR A 437 -23.37 -32.73 15.73
C THR A 437 -22.29 -33.80 15.87
N GLU A 438 -21.31 -33.79 14.97
CA GLU A 438 -20.20 -34.70 14.91
C GLU A 438 -19.09 -34.31 15.89
N TYR A 439 -18.43 -35.32 16.46
CA TYR A 439 -17.33 -35.14 17.40
C TYR A 439 -16.15 -34.37 16.78
N CYS A 440 -15.81 -33.22 17.36
CA CYS A 440 -14.76 -32.32 16.86
C CYS A 440 -13.50 -32.37 17.74
N PRO A 441 -12.40 -33.03 17.30
CA PRO A 441 -11.17 -33.15 18.07
C PRO A 441 -10.28 -31.89 17.94
N ILE A 442 -10.87 -30.71 18.08
CA ILE A 442 -10.14 -29.44 18.02
C ILE A 442 -9.33 -29.24 19.30
N ARG A 443 -8.11 -28.73 19.18
CA ARG A 443 -7.28 -28.35 20.32
C ARG A 443 -6.83 -26.90 20.18
N PHE A 444 -6.93 -26.18 21.29
CA PHE A 444 -6.46 -24.82 21.46
C PHE A 444 -5.14 -24.79 22.24
N ARG A 445 -4.23 -23.89 21.87
CA ARG A 445 -3.02 -23.54 22.64
C ARG A 445 -2.77 -22.05 22.54
N GLY A 446 -2.24 -21.45 23.60
CA GLY A 446 -1.88 -20.03 23.66
C GLY A 446 -2.64 -19.29 24.76
N ASP A 447 -2.88 -18.01 24.52
CA ASP A 447 -3.57 -17.07 25.40
C ASP A 447 -5.10 -17.27 25.36
N ARG A 448 -5.68 -17.64 26.49
CA ARG A 448 -7.12 -17.95 26.58
C ARG A 448 -8.02 -16.70 26.47
N SER A 449 -7.46 -15.52 26.65
CA SER A 449 -8.15 -14.22 26.51
C SER A 449 -8.03 -13.64 25.10
N TYR A 450 -7.08 -14.09 24.29
CA TYR A 450 -6.87 -13.54 22.96
C TYR A 450 -8.09 -13.76 22.05
N ASP A 451 -8.64 -12.69 21.49
CA ASP A 451 -9.84 -12.71 20.62
C ASP A 451 -9.54 -12.56 19.13
N GLY A 452 -8.26 -12.43 18.76
CA GLY A 452 -7.83 -12.24 17.39
C GLY A 452 -7.55 -10.78 17.03
N PHE A 453 -8.04 -9.84 17.85
CA PHE A 453 -7.97 -8.41 17.64
C PHE A 453 -6.99 -7.82 18.66
N ASP A 454 -6.16 -6.83 18.28
CA ASP A 454 -5.41 -6.00 19.25
C ASP A 454 -6.02 -4.59 19.35
#